data_AF-A0A1I2ZDJ4-F1
#
_entry.id   AF-A0A1I2ZDJ4-F1
#
_cell.length_a   1.000
_cell.length_b   1.000
_cell.length_c   1.000
_cell.angle_alpha   90.00
_cell.angle_beta   90.00
_cell.angle_gamma   90.00
#
_symmetry.space_group_name_H-M   'P 1'
#
loop_
_entity.id
_entity.type
_entity.pdbx_description
1 polymer ?
#
loop_
_entity_poly.entity_id
_entity_poly.type
_entity_poly.pdbx_seq_one_letter_code
_entity_poly.pdbx_strand_id
1 'polypeptide(L)'
;MMILGHVGIQNYYNKVSSASTRSALEKIAERLLARQPQNYNQPNVDMVELSSSAKEYARMHGYGCTMQRMEFEYEYRPAEPMNIPELLPPSEVIDYTEHDALMNQYMKQYRFEEGKPMRLCAPGMVSDEKLENFRKELNENGLGEDIDWRGVIEDFSSMDIRFGNVERLETKADYIASRYAVLKDRIQTQYAGDEQKAQMDKLDSIYNQAKEEMADTYAKNIGGFYEDLGQTGVIEDMRSSVLAMVDEREAAYETYLAGAGDYANLKDSEDSWLAQDDAYLAARLRDSFAADGGNIQSGSSQAVYSGDDLTFAGVYAKSLSQQIKDAGHVWEVWRPCESDSELGKFLAKQYQDTRQIVADAGISDKLAGIIQNTFRPFMEKFMDVLDGQIDKNLARVESKPWMGGVLRLDYINRNAVYRMYLSIIGK
;
A
#
# COMPACT_ATOMS: atom_id res chain seq x y z
N MET A 1 24.59 21.64 -14.32
CA MET A 1 23.55 21.55 -15.36
C MET A 1 23.45 20.07 -15.76
N MET A 2 22.24 19.51 -15.77
CA MET A 2 21.85 18.07 -15.82
C MET A 2 22.18 17.33 -14.50
N ILE A 3 21.28 17.11 -13.53
CA ILE A 3 19.98 16.39 -13.48
C ILE A 3 20.08 15.01 -14.12
N LEU A 4 20.10 13.95 -13.29
CA LEU A 4 19.62 12.59 -13.57
C LEU A 4 19.69 11.73 -12.29
N GLY A 5 18.59 11.07 -11.93
CA GLY A 5 18.51 10.15 -10.79
C GLY A 5 17.22 10.22 -9.96
N HIS A 6 16.07 10.44 -10.61
CA HIS A 6 14.72 10.44 -10.05
C HIS A 6 13.84 9.52 -10.90
N VAL A 7 14.16 8.22 -10.94
CA VAL A 7 13.43 7.27 -11.79
C VAL A 7 13.26 5.98 -11.00
N GLY A 8 12.04 5.74 -10.51
CA GLY A 8 11.67 4.51 -9.81
C GLY A 8 10.40 4.65 -8.97
N ILE A 9 10.15 5.85 -8.41
CA ILE A 9 8.93 6.12 -7.63
C ILE A 9 8.00 7.04 -8.44
N GLN A 10 8.52 8.08 -9.10
CA GLN A 10 7.69 9.05 -9.86
C GLN A 10 6.84 8.48 -11.01
N ASN A 11 7.18 7.33 -11.60
CA ASN A 11 6.40 6.79 -12.73
C ASN A 11 5.06 6.16 -12.34
N TYR A 12 4.85 5.82 -11.06
CA TYR A 12 3.54 5.35 -10.57
C TYR A 12 2.68 6.53 -10.09
N TYR A 13 3.28 7.54 -9.45
CA TYR A 13 2.58 8.71 -8.88
C TYR A 13 2.25 9.84 -9.88
N ASN A 14 2.84 9.82 -11.10
CA ASN A 14 2.53 10.80 -12.15
C ASN A 14 1.27 10.46 -12.97
N LYS A 15 0.70 9.25 -12.82
CA LYS A 15 -0.60 8.91 -13.42
C LYS A 15 -1.81 9.25 -12.52
N VAL A 16 -1.59 9.60 -11.26
CA VAL A 16 -2.66 10.04 -10.32
C VAL A 16 -3.02 11.51 -10.59
N SER A 17 -3.36 11.83 -11.84
CA SER A 17 -3.54 13.20 -12.33
C SER A 17 -4.87 13.38 -13.05
N SER A 18 -5.97 12.95 -12.43
CA SER A 18 -7.27 13.60 -12.53
C SER A 18 -8.25 12.92 -11.59
N ALA A 19 -8.98 13.70 -10.79
CA ALA A 19 -10.12 13.27 -9.97
C ALA A 19 -9.84 12.43 -8.70
N SER A 20 -9.06 13.00 -7.77
CA SER A 20 -9.41 13.17 -6.36
C SER A 20 -8.18 13.71 -5.65
N THR A 21 -8.39 14.69 -4.79
CA THR A 21 -7.39 15.44 -4.02
C THR A 21 -6.22 14.59 -3.53
N ARG A 22 -5.00 14.90 -4.00
CA ARG A 22 -3.76 14.51 -3.32
C ARG A 22 -3.85 14.94 -1.85
N SER A 23 -4.19 14.00 -0.97
CA SER A 23 -4.39 14.28 0.44
C SER A 23 -3.06 14.73 1.05
N ALA A 24 -3.11 15.68 1.99
CA ALA A 24 -1.92 16.04 2.77
C ALA A 24 -1.25 14.79 3.39
N LEU A 25 -2.03 13.73 3.61
CA LEU A 25 -1.59 12.41 4.07
C LEU A 25 -0.73 11.65 3.06
N GLU A 26 -0.95 11.78 1.75
CA GLU A 26 -0.06 11.17 0.74
C GLU A 26 1.31 11.83 0.74
N LYS A 27 1.37 13.16 0.85
CA LYS A 27 2.65 13.90 0.99
C LYS A 27 3.35 13.58 2.32
N ILE A 28 2.57 13.26 3.36
CA ILE A 28 3.06 12.81 4.66
C ILE A 28 3.56 11.36 4.57
N ALA A 29 2.84 10.48 3.88
CA ALA A 29 3.22 9.10 3.59
C ALA A 29 4.50 9.04 2.75
N GLU A 30 4.61 9.87 1.72
CA GLU A 30 5.84 10.07 0.94
C GLU A 30 7.00 10.53 1.83
N ARG A 31 6.77 11.45 2.78
CA ARG A 31 7.81 11.86 3.74
C ARG A 31 8.17 10.76 4.75
N LEU A 32 7.23 9.91 5.14
CA LEU A 32 7.46 8.77 6.04
C LEU A 32 8.18 7.60 5.34
N LEU A 33 7.90 7.39 4.04
CA LEU A 33 8.49 6.33 3.21
C LEU A 33 9.84 6.75 2.59
N ALA A 34 10.00 8.01 2.16
CA ALA A 34 11.26 8.56 1.65
C ALA A 34 12.36 8.72 2.72
N ARG A 35 12.05 8.38 3.97
CA ARG A 35 12.95 8.39 5.13
C ARG A 35 13.51 7.02 5.49
N GLN A 36 13.33 6.00 4.64
CA GLN A 36 14.40 5.01 4.53
C GLN A 36 15.70 5.74 4.14
N PRO A 37 16.85 5.39 4.71
CA PRO A 37 18.08 6.14 4.53
C PRO A 37 18.35 6.35 3.03
N GLN A 38 18.29 7.61 2.60
CA GLN A 38 18.70 8.04 1.27
C GLN A 38 20.17 7.69 1.08
N ASN A 39 20.49 7.00 -0.02
CA ASN A 39 21.85 6.79 -0.52
C ASN A 39 22.62 8.12 -0.49
N TYR A 40 23.54 8.28 0.46
CA TYR A 40 24.57 9.29 0.34
C TYR A 40 25.57 8.79 -0.70
N ASN A 41 25.55 9.40 -1.88
CA ASN A 41 26.64 9.37 -2.84
C ASN A 41 27.91 9.92 -2.16
N GLN A 42 28.67 9.05 -1.49
CA GLN A 42 30.11 9.18 -1.45
C GLN A 42 30.69 8.34 -2.59
N PRO A 43 31.75 8.80 -3.28
CA PRO A 43 32.45 7.95 -4.21
C PRO A 43 32.89 6.69 -3.46
N ASN A 44 32.54 5.52 -3.99
CA ASN A 44 33.03 4.23 -3.51
C ASN A 44 34.56 4.26 -3.51
N VAL A 45 35.13 4.55 -2.34
CA VAL A 45 36.48 4.17 -1.99
C VAL A 45 36.27 3.12 -0.91
N ASP A 46 36.49 1.85 -1.28
CA ASP A 46 36.57 0.75 -0.33
C ASP A 46 37.73 1.01 0.63
N MET A 47 37.44 1.78 1.68
CA MET A 47 38.30 1.96 2.83
C MET A 47 37.62 1.21 3.97
N VAL A 48 37.96 -0.08 4.10
CA VAL A 48 37.61 -0.86 5.28
C VAL A 48 38.50 -0.37 6.42
N GLU A 49 38.07 0.66 7.12
CA GLU A 49 38.66 0.99 8.41
C GLU A 49 38.23 -0.08 9.42
N LEU A 50 39.20 -0.87 9.88
CA LEU A 50 38.98 -1.79 11.00
C LEU A 50 38.50 -0.99 12.21
N SER A 51 37.40 -1.44 12.82
CA SER A 51 36.94 -0.91 14.10
C SER A 51 38.03 -1.00 15.15
N SER A 52 37.98 -0.13 16.15
CA SER A 52 38.92 -0.14 17.28
C SER A 52 39.01 -1.53 17.93
N SER A 53 37.88 -2.25 18.02
CA SER A 53 37.82 -3.62 18.52
C SER A 53 38.54 -4.64 17.63
N ALA A 54 38.45 -4.51 16.30
CA ALA A 54 39.11 -5.41 15.35
C ALA A 54 40.64 -5.21 15.35
N LYS A 55 41.10 -3.97 15.56
CA LYS A 55 42.54 -3.67 15.74
C LYS A 55 43.10 -4.27 17.03
N GLU A 56 42.30 -4.30 18.08
CA GLU A 56 42.68 -4.82 19.40
C GLU A 56 42.69 -6.35 19.42
N TYR A 57 41.71 -6.98 18.77
CA TYR A 57 41.67 -8.43 18.54
C TYR A 57 42.85 -8.93 17.67
N ALA A 58 43.16 -8.23 16.57
CA ALA A 58 44.30 -8.56 15.71
C ALA A 58 45.65 -8.45 16.46
N ARG A 59 45.78 -7.46 17.36
CA ARG A 59 46.95 -7.30 18.24
C ARG A 59 47.07 -8.42 19.28
N MET A 60 45.96 -8.78 19.94
CA MET A 60 45.97 -9.84 20.97
C MET A 60 46.37 -11.21 20.42
N HIS A 61 46.07 -11.47 19.14
CA HIS A 61 46.29 -12.77 18.51
C HIS A 61 47.44 -12.81 17.48
N GLY A 62 48.26 -11.75 17.42
CA GLY A 62 49.51 -11.75 16.63
C GLY A 62 49.33 -11.73 15.11
N TYR A 63 48.16 -11.31 14.62
CA TYR A 63 47.90 -11.21 13.18
C TYR A 63 48.53 -9.92 12.62
N GLY A 64 49.62 -10.06 11.85
CA GLY A 64 50.24 -8.94 11.13
C GLY A 64 49.36 -8.48 9.97
N CYS A 65 48.82 -7.26 10.04
CA CYS A 65 48.06 -6.66 8.95
C CYS A 65 48.99 -6.07 7.88
N THR A 66 49.21 -6.80 6.80
CA THR A 66 49.59 -6.22 5.50
C THR A 66 48.54 -6.64 4.48
N MET A 67 47.44 -5.88 4.35
CA MET A 67 46.56 -6.03 3.19
C MET A 67 47.10 -5.14 2.06
N GLN A 68 47.55 -5.78 0.98
CA GLN A 68 47.82 -5.11 -0.29
C GLN A 68 46.50 -4.75 -0.97
N ARG A 69 46.43 -3.53 -1.48
CA ARG A 69 45.33 -2.99 -2.29
C ARG A 69 45.17 -3.84 -3.55
N MET A 70 44.07 -4.58 -3.67
CA MET A 70 43.64 -5.15 -4.95
C MET A 70 42.47 -4.34 -5.47
N GLU A 71 42.71 -3.58 -6.53
CA GLU A 71 41.69 -2.83 -7.25
C GLU A 71 40.95 -3.79 -8.18
N PHE A 72 39.65 -3.99 -7.94
CA PHE A 72 38.76 -4.65 -8.88
C PHE A 72 37.74 -3.63 -9.36
N GLU A 73 37.82 -3.24 -10.63
CA GLU A 73 36.71 -2.56 -11.33
C GLU A 73 35.62 -3.59 -11.61
N TYR A 74 34.54 -3.55 -10.83
CA TYR A 74 33.30 -4.23 -11.19
C TYR A 74 32.20 -3.18 -11.31
N GLU A 75 31.76 -2.92 -12.54
CA GLU A 75 30.62 -2.05 -12.83
C GLU A 75 29.33 -2.82 -12.47
N TYR A 76 28.89 -2.74 -11.21
CA TYR A 76 27.58 -3.26 -10.80
C TYR A 76 26.49 -2.39 -11.44
N ARG A 77 25.89 -2.88 -12.53
CA ARG A 77 24.61 -2.37 -13.00
C ARG A 77 23.51 -3.12 -12.23
N PRO A 78 22.79 -2.48 -11.29
CA PRO A 78 21.58 -3.10 -10.76
C PRO A 78 20.69 -3.45 -11.96
N ALA A 79 20.24 -4.71 -12.03
CA ALA A 79 19.17 -5.05 -12.96
C ALA A 79 18.03 -4.07 -12.70
N GLU A 80 17.57 -3.37 -13.75
CA GLU A 80 16.37 -2.55 -13.62
C GLU A 80 15.29 -3.44 -13.00
N PRO A 81 14.62 -2.99 -11.90
CA PRO A 81 13.55 -3.77 -11.32
C PRO A 81 12.57 -4.09 -12.45
N MET A 82 12.33 -5.38 -12.67
CA MET A 82 11.40 -5.85 -13.67
C MET A 82 10.08 -5.15 -13.37
N ASN A 83 9.71 -4.17 -14.19
CA ASN A 83 8.51 -3.37 -14.00
C ASN A 83 7.34 -4.25 -14.46
N ILE A 84 7.00 -5.24 -13.65
CA ILE A 84 5.80 -6.05 -13.82
C ILE A 84 4.67 -5.11 -13.39
N PRO A 85 3.82 -4.64 -14.31
CA PRO A 85 2.65 -3.87 -13.92
C PRO A 85 1.88 -4.71 -12.91
N GLU A 86 1.56 -4.13 -11.75
CA GLU A 86 0.67 -4.77 -10.79
C GLU A 86 -0.60 -5.17 -11.55
N LEU A 87 -0.95 -6.46 -11.54
CA LEU A 87 -2.18 -6.96 -12.12
C LEU A 87 -3.32 -6.55 -11.21
N LEU A 88 -3.78 -5.32 -11.39
CA LEU A 88 -4.98 -4.81 -10.76
C LEU A 88 -6.20 -5.42 -11.46
N PRO A 89 -7.27 -5.77 -10.73
CA PRO A 89 -8.53 -6.00 -11.40
C PRO A 89 -8.88 -4.74 -12.20
N PRO A 90 -9.55 -4.89 -13.36
CA PRO A 90 -9.91 -3.76 -14.25
C PRO A 90 -10.50 -2.58 -13.47
N SER A 91 -11.24 -2.93 -12.44
CA SER A 91 -12.02 -2.08 -11.58
C SER A 91 -11.21 -1.25 -10.55
N GLU A 92 -9.96 -1.61 -10.32
CA GLU A 92 -9.00 -0.94 -9.45
C GLU A 92 -8.02 -0.02 -10.21
N VAL A 93 -8.17 0.06 -11.53
CA VAL A 93 -7.44 0.99 -12.39
C VAL A 93 -7.98 2.41 -12.15
N ILE A 94 -7.10 3.30 -11.70
CA ILE A 94 -7.45 4.69 -11.29
C ILE A 94 -8.10 5.46 -12.45
N ASP A 95 -7.62 5.27 -13.67
CA ASP A 95 -8.16 5.90 -14.88
C ASP A 95 -8.83 4.85 -15.78
N TYR A 96 -9.88 4.19 -15.30
CA TYR A 96 -10.56 3.17 -16.10
C TYR A 96 -11.26 3.80 -17.32
N THR A 97 -10.73 3.52 -18.51
CA THR A 97 -11.16 4.10 -19.78
C THR A 97 -12.11 3.19 -20.56
N GLU A 98 -12.67 3.71 -21.65
CA GLU A 98 -13.42 2.89 -22.63
C GLU A 98 -12.55 1.77 -23.23
N HIS A 99 -11.25 2.04 -23.44
CA HIS A 99 -10.34 1.03 -23.94
C HIS A 99 -10.13 -0.10 -22.92
N ASP A 100 -10.04 0.24 -21.63
CA ASP A 100 -9.93 -0.74 -20.56
C ASP A 100 -11.21 -1.58 -20.45
N ALA A 101 -12.39 -0.95 -20.59
CA ALA A 101 -13.66 -1.65 -20.67
C ALA A 101 -13.70 -2.60 -21.87
N LEU A 102 -13.31 -2.15 -23.06
CA LEU A 102 -13.29 -2.96 -24.28
C LEU A 102 -12.33 -4.15 -24.15
N MET A 103 -11.12 -3.90 -23.63
CA MET A 103 -10.14 -4.94 -23.35
C MET A 103 -10.69 -5.93 -22.31
N ASN A 104 -11.27 -5.45 -21.22
CA ASN A 104 -11.84 -6.32 -20.19
C ASN A 104 -12.92 -7.23 -20.80
N GLN A 105 -13.90 -6.67 -21.52
CA GLN A 105 -14.94 -7.45 -22.19
C GLN A 105 -14.38 -8.46 -23.19
N TYR A 106 -13.34 -8.09 -23.94
CA TYR A 106 -12.66 -9.03 -24.84
C TYR A 106 -12.03 -10.20 -24.06
N MET A 107 -11.37 -9.90 -22.95
CA MET A 107 -10.66 -10.88 -22.12
C MET A 107 -11.62 -11.84 -21.40
N LYS A 108 -12.88 -11.45 -21.14
CA LYS A 108 -13.90 -12.33 -20.55
C LYS A 108 -14.15 -13.60 -21.38
N GLN A 109 -13.96 -13.54 -22.70
CA GLN A 109 -14.09 -14.69 -23.60
C GLN A 109 -13.04 -15.79 -23.36
N TYR A 110 -11.98 -15.45 -22.62
CA TYR A 110 -10.87 -16.34 -22.27
C TYR A 110 -10.90 -16.77 -20.80
N ARG A 111 -11.96 -16.43 -20.05
CA ARG A 111 -12.14 -16.90 -18.68
C ARG A 111 -12.06 -18.43 -18.65
N PHE A 112 -11.34 -18.94 -17.66
CA PHE A 112 -11.26 -20.38 -17.45
C PHE A 112 -12.65 -20.96 -17.23
N GLU A 113 -12.98 -22.01 -17.98
CA GLU A 113 -14.19 -22.79 -17.79
C GLU A 113 -13.79 -24.22 -17.44
N GLU A 114 -14.33 -24.73 -16.33
CA GLU A 114 -14.07 -26.09 -15.88
C GLU A 114 -14.44 -27.09 -16.98
N GLY A 115 -13.52 -28.02 -17.28
CA GLY A 115 -13.70 -29.01 -18.35
C GLY A 115 -13.38 -28.50 -19.77
N LYS A 116 -13.03 -27.23 -19.96
CA LYS A 116 -12.51 -26.71 -21.22
C LYS A 116 -10.99 -26.49 -21.17
N PRO A 117 -10.27 -26.65 -22.29
CA PRO A 117 -8.84 -26.33 -22.33
C PRO A 117 -8.63 -24.85 -22.04
N MET A 118 -7.72 -24.56 -21.11
CA MET A 118 -7.35 -23.21 -20.73
C MET A 118 -6.83 -22.43 -21.95
N ARG A 119 -7.49 -21.33 -22.29
CA ARG A 119 -7.07 -20.42 -23.36
C ARG A 119 -6.38 -19.23 -22.72
N LEU A 120 -5.07 -19.12 -22.91
CA LEU A 120 -4.30 -17.98 -22.43
C LEU A 120 -4.34 -16.87 -23.48
N CYS A 121 -4.91 -15.73 -23.12
CA CYS A 121 -4.74 -14.48 -23.82
C CYS A 121 -4.14 -13.49 -22.82
N ALA A 122 -3.10 -12.76 -23.23
CA ALA A 122 -2.60 -11.63 -22.46
C ALA A 122 -2.97 -10.34 -23.20
N PRO A 123 -3.21 -9.21 -22.51
CA PRO A 123 -3.60 -7.95 -23.16
C PRO A 123 -2.68 -7.54 -24.32
N GLY A 124 -1.36 -7.71 -24.15
CA GLY A 124 -0.37 -7.41 -25.19
C GLY A 124 -0.37 -8.35 -26.40
N MET A 125 -1.22 -9.39 -26.42
CA MET A 125 -1.41 -10.31 -27.55
C MET A 125 -2.64 -9.95 -28.39
N VAL A 126 -3.43 -8.97 -27.96
CA VAL A 126 -4.60 -8.50 -28.69
C VAL A 126 -4.19 -7.32 -29.55
N SER A 127 -4.39 -7.43 -30.87
CA SER A 127 -4.11 -6.32 -31.78
C SER A 127 -5.25 -5.31 -31.77
N ASP A 128 -4.94 -4.04 -32.02
CA ASP A 128 -5.94 -2.97 -32.13
C ASP A 128 -7.04 -3.30 -33.16
N GLU A 129 -6.68 -3.91 -34.28
CA GLU A 129 -7.64 -4.38 -35.29
C GLU A 129 -8.65 -5.40 -34.72
N LYS A 130 -8.20 -6.30 -33.85
CA LYS A 130 -9.09 -7.28 -33.20
C LYS A 130 -10.01 -6.62 -32.20
N LEU A 131 -9.50 -5.68 -31.40
CA LEU A 131 -10.31 -4.92 -30.44
C LEU A 131 -11.36 -4.07 -31.15
N GLU A 132 -10.99 -3.41 -32.25
CA GLU A 132 -11.91 -2.57 -33.01
C GLU A 132 -13.00 -3.38 -33.71
N ASN A 133 -12.68 -4.57 -34.23
CA ASN A 133 -13.69 -5.48 -34.76
C ASN A 133 -14.63 -5.96 -33.65
N PHE A 134 -14.10 -6.27 -32.46
CA PHE A 134 -14.91 -6.63 -31.31
C PHE A 134 -15.79 -5.45 -30.82
N ARG A 135 -15.29 -4.21 -30.86
CA ARG A 135 -16.07 -3.00 -30.55
C ARG A 135 -17.29 -2.88 -31.46
N LYS A 136 -17.12 -3.14 -32.77
CA LYS A 136 -18.25 -3.14 -33.73
C LYS A 136 -19.28 -4.22 -33.39
N GLU A 137 -18.83 -5.42 -33.01
CA GLU A 137 -19.74 -6.48 -32.56
C GLU A 137 -20.53 -6.06 -31.32
N LEU A 138 -19.88 -5.36 -30.36
CA LEU A 138 -20.55 -4.81 -29.19
C LEU A 138 -21.52 -3.67 -29.52
N ASN A 139 -21.17 -2.79 -30.46
CA ASN A 139 -22.06 -1.71 -30.92
C ASN A 139 -23.31 -2.24 -31.61
N GLU A 140 -23.19 -3.38 -32.32
CA GLU A 140 -24.33 -4.02 -32.98
C GLU A 140 -25.20 -4.84 -32.02
N ASN A 141 -24.61 -5.54 -31.05
CA ASN A 141 -25.31 -6.56 -30.25
C ASN A 141 -25.51 -6.18 -28.77
N GLY A 142 -24.78 -5.20 -28.25
CA GLY A 142 -24.70 -4.91 -26.81
C GLY A 142 -23.93 -5.98 -26.01
N LEU A 143 -23.88 -5.81 -24.69
CA LEU A 143 -23.33 -6.81 -23.75
C LEU A 143 -24.36 -7.86 -23.29
N GLY A 144 -25.63 -7.63 -23.61
CA GLY A 144 -26.75 -8.44 -23.13
C GLY A 144 -27.35 -7.91 -21.84
N GLU A 145 -28.48 -8.50 -21.44
CA GLU A 145 -29.26 -8.03 -20.29
C GLU A 145 -28.74 -8.56 -18.95
N ASP A 146 -28.06 -9.71 -18.96
CA ASP A 146 -27.56 -10.38 -17.77
C ASP A 146 -26.42 -9.59 -17.09
N ILE A 147 -26.38 -9.66 -15.75
CA ILE A 147 -25.26 -9.16 -14.96
C ILE A 147 -24.15 -10.21 -14.97
N ASP A 148 -22.92 -9.78 -15.28
CA ASP A 148 -21.72 -10.61 -15.19
C ASP A 148 -21.28 -10.82 -13.73
N TRP A 149 -22.07 -11.60 -12.99
CA TRP A 149 -21.81 -11.89 -11.58
C TRP A 149 -20.46 -12.55 -11.33
N ARG A 150 -19.97 -13.32 -12.30
CA ARG A 150 -18.63 -13.92 -12.18
C ARG A 150 -17.56 -12.84 -12.12
N GLY A 151 -17.64 -11.84 -13.01
CA GLY A 151 -16.75 -10.68 -12.96
C GLY A 151 -16.86 -9.89 -11.66
N VAL A 152 -18.08 -9.65 -11.19
CA VAL A 152 -18.30 -8.95 -9.91
C VAL A 152 -17.65 -9.71 -8.74
N ILE A 153 -17.83 -11.04 -8.66
CA ILE A 153 -17.23 -11.89 -7.62
C ILE A 153 -15.70 -11.89 -7.73
N GLU A 154 -15.15 -12.06 -8.93
CA GLU A 154 -13.70 -12.06 -9.16
C GLU A 154 -13.10 -10.73 -8.71
N ASP A 155 -13.69 -9.60 -9.08
CA ASP A 155 -13.17 -8.28 -8.72
C ASP A 155 -13.36 -7.96 -7.23
N PHE A 156 -14.44 -8.41 -6.59
CA PHE A 156 -14.69 -8.17 -5.16
C PHE A 156 -13.86 -9.09 -4.25
N SER A 157 -13.29 -10.17 -4.79
CA SER A 157 -12.46 -11.10 -4.02
C SER A 157 -11.08 -10.55 -3.64
N SER A 158 -10.65 -9.41 -4.21
CA SER A 158 -9.35 -8.78 -3.93
C SER A 158 -9.44 -7.53 -3.05
N MET A 159 -10.40 -7.51 -2.12
CA MET A 159 -10.67 -6.34 -1.26
C MET A 159 -9.94 -6.36 0.08
N ASP A 160 -9.07 -7.34 0.29
CA ASP A 160 -8.26 -7.42 1.50
C ASP A 160 -7.24 -6.28 1.62
N ILE A 161 -7.02 -5.81 2.85
CA ILE A 161 -6.06 -4.77 3.17
C ILE A 161 -4.94 -5.32 4.04
N ARG A 162 -3.71 -5.18 3.54
CA ARG A 162 -2.45 -5.61 4.15
C ARG A 162 -1.43 -4.50 4.02
N PHE A 163 -0.27 -4.66 4.67
CA PHE A 163 0.84 -3.72 4.51
C PHE A 163 1.27 -3.49 3.05
N GLY A 164 1.09 -4.48 2.16
CA GLY A 164 1.45 -4.35 0.75
C GLY A 164 0.59 -3.37 -0.04
N ASN A 165 -0.64 -3.09 0.41
CA ASN A 165 -1.63 -2.32 -0.35
C ASN A 165 -2.44 -1.33 0.51
N VAL A 166 -2.01 -1.04 1.75
CA VAL A 166 -2.78 -0.23 2.72
C VAL A 166 -3.02 1.21 2.26
N GLU A 167 -2.15 1.75 1.42
CA GLU A 167 -2.31 3.03 0.74
C GLU A 167 -3.52 3.08 -0.20
N ARG A 168 -4.08 1.91 -0.56
CA ARG A 168 -5.22 1.77 -1.48
C ARG A 168 -6.54 1.60 -0.74
N LEU A 169 -6.55 1.77 0.59
CA LEU A 169 -7.74 1.60 1.42
C LEU A 169 -8.93 2.41 0.91
N GLU A 170 -8.76 3.73 0.76
CA GLU A 170 -9.86 4.60 0.31
C GLU A 170 -10.28 4.28 -1.12
N THR A 171 -9.32 4.07 -2.03
CA THR A 171 -9.60 3.70 -3.43
C THR A 171 -10.40 2.40 -3.53
N LYS A 172 -10.05 1.39 -2.74
CA LYS A 172 -10.79 0.11 -2.71
C LYS A 172 -12.19 0.28 -2.12
N ALA A 173 -12.34 1.12 -1.10
CA ALA A 173 -13.64 1.45 -0.52
C ALA A 173 -14.54 2.19 -1.51
N ASP A 174 -14.01 3.20 -2.20
CA ASP A 174 -14.72 3.94 -3.25
C ASP A 174 -15.13 3.00 -4.38
N TYR A 175 -14.25 2.07 -4.73
CA TYR A 175 -14.48 1.10 -5.78
C TYR A 175 -15.68 0.18 -5.47
N ILE A 176 -15.70 -0.50 -4.32
CA ILE A 176 -16.81 -1.40 -3.98
C ILE A 176 -18.13 -0.64 -3.81
N ALA A 177 -18.07 0.56 -3.21
CA ALA A 177 -19.25 1.37 -2.95
C ALA A 177 -19.90 1.91 -4.23
N SER A 178 -19.11 2.50 -5.13
CA SER A 178 -19.63 3.03 -6.40
C SER A 178 -20.14 1.93 -7.33
N ARG A 179 -19.47 0.77 -7.39
CA ARG A 179 -19.93 -0.36 -8.20
C ARG A 179 -21.20 -0.99 -7.63
N TYR A 180 -21.31 -1.09 -6.31
CA TYR A 180 -22.55 -1.50 -5.67
C TYR A 180 -23.69 -0.53 -6.00
N ALA A 181 -23.49 0.79 -5.91
CA ALA A 181 -24.51 1.77 -6.25
C ALA A 181 -25.01 1.64 -7.71
N VAL A 182 -24.09 1.48 -8.66
CA VAL A 182 -24.42 1.27 -10.09
C VAL A 182 -25.19 -0.04 -10.31
N LEU A 183 -24.74 -1.14 -9.71
CA LEU A 183 -25.42 -2.43 -9.85
C LEU A 183 -26.80 -2.41 -9.20
N LYS A 184 -26.94 -1.75 -8.05
CA LYS A 184 -28.21 -1.57 -7.34
C LYS A 184 -29.20 -0.80 -8.20
N ASP A 185 -28.79 0.32 -8.78
CA ASP A 185 -29.62 1.12 -9.70
C ASP A 185 -30.03 0.31 -10.93
N ARG A 186 -29.09 -0.41 -11.56
CA ARG A 186 -29.39 -1.31 -12.69
C ARG A 186 -30.40 -2.39 -12.31
N ILE A 187 -30.22 -3.04 -11.15
CA ILE A 187 -31.14 -4.09 -10.70
C ILE A 187 -32.54 -3.51 -10.46
N GLN A 188 -32.61 -2.32 -9.85
CA GLN A 188 -33.87 -1.65 -9.54
C GLN A 188 -34.62 -1.18 -10.79
N THR A 189 -33.91 -0.84 -11.86
CA THR A 189 -34.48 -0.32 -13.11
C THR A 189 -34.78 -1.39 -14.15
N GLN A 190 -33.96 -2.45 -14.22
CA GLN A 190 -34.04 -3.46 -15.28
C GLN A 190 -34.85 -4.71 -14.89
N TYR A 191 -34.87 -5.07 -13.60
CA TYR A 191 -35.53 -6.29 -13.12
C TYR A 191 -36.81 -5.96 -12.32
N ALA A 192 -37.73 -6.91 -12.23
CA ALA A 192 -38.95 -6.78 -11.42
C ALA A 192 -39.31 -8.07 -10.67
N GLY A 193 -40.13 -7.94 -9.62
CA GLY A 193 -40.69 -9.08 -8.89
C GLY A 193 -39.62 -9.96 -8.22
N ASP A 194 -39.82 -11.28 -8.29
CA ASP A 194 -38.93 -12.26 -7.64
C ASP A 194 -37.50 -12.24 -8.22
N GLU A 195 -37.35 -11.91 -9.50
CA GLU A 195 -36.05 -11.82 -10.14
C GLU A 195 -35.25 -10.63 -9.61
N GLN A 196 -35.87 -9.44 -9.52
CA GLN A 196 -35.24 -8.27 -8.90
C GLN A 196 -34.75 -8.58 -7.49
N LYS A 197 -35.58 -9.24 -6.69
CA LYS A 197 -35.22 -9.65 -5.34
C LYS A 197 -34.01 -10.60 -5.34
N ALA A 198 -34.01 -11.61 -6.20
CA ALA A 198 -32.91 -12.56 -6.29
C ALA A 198 -31.59 -11.89 -6.73
N GLN A 199 -31.63 -10.94 -7.66
CA GLN A 199 -30.44 -10.18 -8.07
C GLN A 199 -29.95 -9.26 -6.95
N MET A 200 -30.85 -8.61 -6.22
CA MET A 200 -30.51 -7.76 -5.07
C MET A 200 -29.89 -8.56 -3.93
N ASP A 201 -30.53 -9.67 -3.52
CA ASP A 201 -30.02 -10.57 -2.48
C ASP A 201 -28.60 -11.06 -2.82
N LYS A 202 -28.33 -11.30 -4.11
CA LYS A 202 -27.01 -11.68 -4.60
C LYS A 202 -26.00 -10.53 -4.55
N LEU A 203 -26.40 -9.32 -4.96
CA LEU A 203 -25.55 -8.13 -4.85
C LEU A 203 -25.15 -7.88 -3.39
N ASP A 204 -26.13 -7.85 -2.49
CA ASP A 204 -25.94 -7.59 -1.07
C ASP A 204 -25.02 -8.62 -0.43
N SER A 205 -25.16 -9.90 -0.81
CA SER A 205 -24.27 -10.95 -0.31
C SER A 205 -22.83 -10.75 -0.74
N ILE A 206 -22.59 -10.44 -2.02
CA ILE A 206 -21.23 -10.26 -2.57
C ILE A 206 -20.58 -8.99 -1.98
N TYR A 207 -21.34 -7.90 -1.91
CA TYR A 207 -20.88 -6.63 -1.37
C TYR A 207 -20.55 -6.72 0.12
N ASN A 208 -21.45 -7.30 0.94
CA ASN A 208 -21.20 -7.45 2.37
C ASN A 208 -20.00 -8.35 2.64
N GLN A 209 -19.80 -9.42 1.87
CA GLN A 209 -18.60 -10.25 2.01
C GLN A 209 -17.31 -9.45 1.75
N ALA A 210 -17.26 -8.65 0.69
CA ALA A 210 -16.11 -7.83 0.35
C ALA A 210 -15.84 -6.73 1.39
N LYS A 211 -16.90 -6.09 1.87
CA LYS A 211 -16.85 -5.07 2.93
C LYS A 211 -16.31 -5.63 4.25
N GLU A 212 -16.81 -6.80 4.67
CA GLU A 212 -16.34 -7.48 5.88
C GLU A 212 -14.89 -7.95 5.73
N GLU A 213 -14.51 -8.49 4.56
CA GLU A 213 -13.12 -8.90 4.29
C GLU A 213 -12.14 -7.71 4.38
N MET A 214 -12.51 -6.56 3.81
CA MET A 214 -11.72 -5.33 3.91
C MET A 214 -11.53 -4.91 5.39
N ALA A 215 -12.61 -4.88 6.16
CA ALA A 215 -12.58 -4.48 7.57
C ALA A 215 -11.79 -5.47 8.44
N ASP A 216 -12.03 -6.76 8.29
CA ASP A 216 -11.38 -7.82 9.06
C ASP A 216 -9.87 -7.86 8.79
N THR A 217 -9.47 -7.75 7.52
CA THR A 217 -8.05 -7.80 7.15
C THR A 217 -7.32 -6.52 7.53
N TYR A 218 -7.94 -5.35 7.37
CA TYR A 218 -7.37 -4.10 7.88
C TYR A 218 -7.17 -4.17 9.40
N ALA A 219 -8.20 -4.55 10.15
CA ALA A 219 -8.15 -4.64 11.60
C ALA A 219 -7.09 -5.65 12.07
N LYS A 220 -7.01 -6.82 11.44
CA LYS A 220 -6.02 -7.85 11.76
C LYS A 220 -4.59 -7.39 11.46
N ASN A 221 -4.34 -6.77 10.31
CA ASN A 221 -2.98 -6.41 9.90
C ASN A 221 -2.49 -5.11 10.55
N ILE A 222 -3.34 -4.08 10.54
CA ILE A 222 -2.99 -2.74 11.02
C ILE A 222 -3.34 -2.60 12.50
N GLY A 223 -4.58 -2.90 12.88
CA GLY A 223 -4.99 -2.88 14.29
C GLY A 223 -4.17 -3.86 15.13
N GLY A 224 -3.96 -5.08 14.62
CA GLY A 224 -3.12 -6.09 15.27
C GLY A 224 -1.67 -5.63 15.44
N PHE A 225 -1.12 -4.85 14.51
CA PHE A 225 0.22 -4.28 14.67
C PHE A 225 0.30 -3.31 15.85
N TYR A 226 -0.71 -2.47 16.05
CA TYR A 226 -0.76 -1.57 17.20
C TYR A 226 -0.97 -2.31 18.52
N GLU A 227 -1.80 -3.36 18.54
CA GLU A 227 -2.00 -4.19 19.73
C GLU A 227 -0.76 -5.03 20.08
N ASP A 228 -0.05 -5.56 19.09
CA ASP A 228 1.27 -6.20 19.25
C ASP A 228 2.31 -5.24 19.85
N LEU A 229 2.09 -3.94 19.74
CA LEU A 229 2.89 -2.87 20.33
C LEU A 229 2.23 -2.29 21.59
N GLY A 230 1.33 -3.04 22.23
CA GLY A 230 0.80 -2.76 23.56
C GLY A 230 -0.36 -1.77 23.61
N GLN A 231 -0.96 -1.42 22.47
CA GLN A 231 -2.25 -0.74 22.46
C GLN A 231 -3.39 -1.74 22.73
N THR A 232 -4.58 -1.25 23.08
CA THR A 232 -5.73 -2.11 23.43
C THR A 232 -7.01 -1.60 22.77
N GLY A 233 -7.81 -2.52 22.22
CA GLY A 233 -9.10 -2.20 21.59
C GLY A 233 -8.97 -1.60 20.20
N VAL A 234 -7.76 -1.55 19.65
CA VAL A 234 -7.49 -0.92 18.34
C VAL A 234 -8.02 -1.80 17.21
N ILE A 235 -7.98 -3.13 17.36
CA ILE A 235 -8.54 -4.06 16.35
C ILE A 235 -10.04 -3.79 16.17
N GLU A 236 -10.82 -3.78 17.25
CA GLU A 236 -12.26 -3.59 17.20
C GLU A 236 -12.65 -2.20 16.71
N ASP A 237 -11.95 -1.16 17.19
CA ASP A 237 -12.21 0.22 16.80
C ASP A 237 -11.90 0.47 15.32
N MET A 238 -10.78 -0.06 14.81
CA MET A 238 -10.41 0.07 13.39
C MET A 238 -11.35 -0.71 12.48
N ARG A 239 -11.74 -1.94 12.88
CA ARG A 239 -12.71 -2.74 12.12
C ARG A 239 -14.01 -1.99 11.93
N SER A 240 -14.59 -1.51 13.02
CA SER A 240 -15.86 -0.77 13.02
C SER A 240 -15.75 0.52 12.19
N SER A 241 -14.60 1.19 12.24
CA SER A 241 -14.37 2.42 11.48
C SER A 241 -14.24 2.16 9.98
N VAL A 242 -13.60 1.06 9.55
CA VAL A 242 -13.54 0.68 8.12
C VAL A 242 -14.93 0.35 7.57
N LEU A 243 -15.76 -0.37 8.35
CA LEU A 243 -17.15 -0.65 7.95
C LEU A 243 -17.93 0.65 7.75
N ALA A 244 -17.89 1.55 8.74
CA ALA A 244 -18.58 2.85 8.65
C ALA A 244 -18.08 3.68 7.46
N MET A 245 -16.77 3.70 7.22
CA MET A 245 -16.15 4.39 6.10
C MET A 245 -16.65 3.89 4.73
N VAL A 246 -16.90 2.59 4.60
CA VAL A 246 -17.47 1.99 3.38
C VAL A 246 -18.96 2.30 3.25
N ASP A 247 -19.73 2.23 4.35
CA ASP A 247 -21.17 2.56 4.37
C ASP A 247 -21.43 4.04 4.02
N GLU A 248 -20.57 4.94 4.51
CA GLU A 248 -20.61 6.37 4.16
C GLU A 248 -20.43 6.60 2.65
N ARG A 249 -19.53 5.83 2.03
CA ARG A 249 -19.24 5.91 0.59
C ARG A 249 -20.39 5.35 -0.23
N GLU A 250 -20.97 4.23 0.19
CA GLU A 250 -22.18 3.66 -0.42
C GLU A 250 -23.28 4.73 -0.47
N ALA A 251 -23.61 5.32 0.68
CA ALA A 251 -24.65 6.34 0.80
C ALA A 251 -24.36 7.58 -0.07
N ALA A 252 -23.10 8.02 -0.13
CA ALA A 252 -22.71 9.17 -0.93
C ALA A 252 -22.90 8.92 -2.44
N TYR A 253 -22.44 7.76 -2.94
CA TYR A 253 -22.58 7.42 -4.35
C TYR A 253 -24.02 7.16 -4.75
N GLU A 254 -24.83 6.50 -3.91
CA GLU A 254 -26.26 6.33 -4.17
C GLU A 254 -27.01 7.65 -4.24
N THR A 255 -26.71 8.56 -3.30
CA THR A 255 -27.33 9.89 -3.26
C THR A 255 -26.98 10.69 -4.51
N TYR A 256 -25.70 10.66 -4.92
CA TYR A 256 -25.26 11.34 -6.12
C TYR A 256 -25.88 10.74 -7.38
N LEU A 257 -25.85 9.41 -7.52
CA LEU A 257 -26.39 8.69 -8.66
C LEU A 257 -27.89 8.98 -8.87
N ALA A 258 -28.69 9.03 -7.80
CA ALA A 258 -30.13 9.33 -7.88
C ALA A 258 -30.45 10.74 -8.42
N GLY A 259 -29.51 11.69 -8.28
CA GLY A 259 -29.64 13.06 -8.80
C GLY A 259 -28.82 13.31 -10.08
N ALA A 260 -27.93 12.40 -10.44
CA ALA A 260 -27.04 12.55 -11.57
C ALA A 260 -27.81 12.31 -12.87
N GLY A 261 -27.63 13.20 -13.85
CA GLY A 261 -28.15 13.02 -15.20
C GLY A 261 -27.29 12.02 -15.99
N ASP A 262 -26.79 12.44 -17.15
CA ASP A 262 -25.87 11.63 -17.96
C ASP A 262 -24.43 11.71 -17.42
N TYR A 263 -24.18 11.15 -16.23
CA TYR A 263 -22.86 11.20 -15.58
C TYR A 263 -21.76 10.45 -16.35
N ALA A 264 -22.16 9.49 -17.19
CA ALA A 264 -21.25 8.72 -18.04
C ALA A 264 -21.03 9.35 -19.42
N ASN A 265 -21.74 10.44 -19.76
CA ASN A 265 -21.71 11.10 -21.07
C ASN A 265 -22.00 10.16 -22.25
N LEU A 266 -22.98 9.25 -22.09
CA LEU A 266 -23.32 8.23 -23.07
C LEU A 266 -24.53 8.56 -23.93
N LYS A 267 -25.25 9.66 -23.66
CA LYS A 267 -26.56 9.96 -24.27
C LYS A 267 -26.56 10.07 -25.80
N ASP A 268 -25.41 10.27 -26.43
CA ASP A 268 -25.24 10.28 -27.90
C ASP A 268 -23.98 9.51 -28.36
N SER A 269 -23.47 8.59 -27.52
CA SER A 269 -22.28 7.81 -27.84
C SER A 269 -22.58 6.66 -28.81
N GLU A 270 -21.67 6.40 -29.75
CA GLU A 270 -21.72 5.20 -30.60
C GLU A 270 -21.50 3.92 -29.78
N ASP A 271 -20.85 4.02 -28.61
CA ASP A 271 -20.56 2.91 -27.70
C ASP A 271 -21.63 2.72 -26.63
N SER A 272 -22.89 2.62 -27.06
CA SER A 272 -24.03 2.42 -26.17
C SER A 272 -23.91 1.17 -25.27
N TRP A 273 -23.11 0.17 -25.66
CA TRP A 273 -22.82 -1.02 -24.85
C TRP A 273 -22.15 -0.70 -23.52
N LEU A 274 -21.45 0.44 -23.39
CA LEU A 274 -20.86 0.90 -22.14
C LEU A 274 -21.90 1.19 -21.05
N ALA A 275 -23.15 1.47 -21.45
CA ALA A 275 -24.27 1.62 -20.50
C ALA A 275 -24.64 0.30 -19.79
N GLN A 276 -24.11 -0.83 -20.24
CA GLN A 276 -24.27 -2.15 -19.62
C GLN A 276 -22.99 -2.63 -18.90
N ASP A 277 -21.90 -1.87 -18.97
CA ASP A 277 -20.64 -2.19 -18.30
C ASP A 277 -20.60 -1.51 -16.92
N ASP A 278 -20.86 -2.29 -15.88
CA ASP A 278 -20.98 -1.81 -14.51
C ASP A 278 -19.66 -1.29 -13.93
N ALA A 279 -18.52 -1.83 -14.36
CA ALA A 279 -17.21 -1.34 -13.94
C ALA A 279 -16.89 0.03 -14.56
N TYR A 280 -17.22 0.22 -15.84
CA TYR A 280 -17.10 1.50 -16.53
C TYR A 280 -18.02 2.56 -15.92
N LEU A 281 -19.29 2.24 -15.74
CA LEU A 281 -20.25 3.14 -15.11
C LEU A 281 -19.82 3.53 -13.69
N ALA A 282 -19.34 2.57 -12.88
CA ALA A 282 -18.82 2.88 -11.55
C ALA A 282 -17.62 3.84 -11.61
N ALA A 283 -16.72 3.68 -12.58
CA ALA A 283 -15.60 4.59 -12.79
C ALA A 283 -16.07 6.00 -13.19
N ARG A 284 -17.00 6.09 -14.16
CA ARG A 284 -17.59 7.38 -14.56
C ARG A 284 -18.35 8.04 -13.40
N LEU A 285 -19.01 7.27 -12.54
CA LEU A 285 -19.70 7.76 -11.35
C LEU A 285 -18.72 8.43 -10.38
N ARG A 286 -17.57 7.79 -10.12
CA ARG A 286 -16.51 8.36 -9.27
C ARG A 286 -15.93 9.64 -9.87
N ASP A 287 -15.63 9.63 -11.17
CA ASP A 287 -15.10 10.81 -11.89
C ASP A 287 -16.08 11.98 -11.85
N SER A 288 -17.35 11.73 -12.15
CA SER A 288 -18.40 12.75 -12.16
C SER A 288 -18.65 13.31 -10.76
N PHE A 289 -18.72 12.45 -9.75
CA PHE A 289 -18.85 12.85 -8.35
C PHE A 289 -17.71 13.78 -7.92
N ALA A 290 -16.46 13.42 -8.25
CA ALA A 290 -15.30 14.25 -7.95
C ALA A 290 -15.30 15.58 -8.73
N ALA A 291 -15.72 15.57 -10.00
CA ALA A 291 -15.80 16.76 -10.84
C ALA A 291 -16.81 17.79 -10.31
N ASP A 292 -17.91 17.32 -9.71
CA ASP A 292 -18.93 18.17 -9.07
C ASP A 292 -18.52 18.66 -7.67
N GLY A 293 -17.26 18.41 -7.27
CA GLY A 293 -16.75 18.79 -5.96
C GLY A 293 -17.24 17.87 -4.83
N GLY A 294 -17.75 16.69 -5.17
CA GLY A 294 -18.09 15.64 -4.22
C GLY A 294 -16.87 15.29 -3.38
N ASN A 295 -17.04 15.36 -2.07
CA ASN A 295 -16.04 14.96 -1.10
C ASN A 295 -16.74 14.16 0.00
N ILE A 296 -16.31 12.91 0.15
CA ILE A 296 -16.79 12.06 1.22
C ILE A 296 -15.91 12.40 2.42
N GLN A 297 -16.37 13.37 3.23
CA GLN A 297 -15.67 13.71 4.45
C GLN A 297 -15.65 12.48 5.35
N SER A 298 -14.48 11.86 5.40
CA SER A 298 -14.11 10.78 6.31
C SER A 298 -14.43 11.19 7.75
N GLY A 299 -15.61 10.81 8.27
CA GLY A 299 -16.05 11.30 9.56
C GLY A 299 -17.55 11.16 9.83
N SER A 300 -18.13 9.97 9.71
CA SER A 300 -19.37 9.67 10.42
C SER A 300 -19.24 10.04 11.89
N SER A 301 -20.27 10.70 12.42
CA SER A 301 -20.42 10.93 13.87
C SER A 301 -20.41 9.65 14.73
N GLN A 302 -20.47 8.47 14.11
CA GLN A 302 -20.46 7.16 14.78
C GLN A 302 -19.12 6.42 14.66
N ALA A 303 -18.26 6.76 13.70
CA ALA A 303 -16.97 6.08 13.52
C ALA A 303 -15.95 6.56 14.57
N VAL A 304 -15.13 5.63 15.07
CA VAL A 304 -14.08 5.94 16.04
C VAL A 304 -12.90 6.65 15.38
N TYR A 305 -12.58 6.23 14.16
CA TYR A 305 -11.53 6.80 13.30
C TYR A 305 -12.15 7.24 11.98
N SER A 306 -11.70 8.39 11.47
CA SER A 306 -11.99 8.81 10.09
C SER A 306 -11.23 7.94 9.08
N GLY A 307 -11.63 7.97 7.80
CA GLY A 307 -10.81 7.44 6.70
C GLY A 307 -9.40 8.05 6.64
N ASP A 308 -9.26 9.34 6.98
CA ASP A 308 -7.95 10.00 7.12
C ASP A 308 -7.11 9.37 8.25
N ASP A 309 -7.72 9.12 9.41
CA ASP A 309 -7.08 8.41 10.51
C ASP A 309 -6.64 7.00 10.09
N LEU A 310 -7.54 6.24 9.46
CA LEU A 310 -7.25 4.88 9.01
C LEU A 310 -6.13 4.85 7.95
N THR A 311 -6.13 5.79 7.02
CA THR A 311 -5.07 5.89 6.01
C THR A 311 -3.72 6.20 6.67
N PHE A 312 -3.69 7.18 7.59
CA PHE A 312 -2.46 7.51 8.32
C PHE A 312 -1.96 6.31 9.13
N ALA A 313 -2.84 5.67 9.91
CA ALA A 313 -2.50 4.55 10.77
C ALA A 313 -1.92 3.40 9.96
N GLY A 314 -2.54 3.08 8.83
CA GLY A 314 -2.10 2.05 7.91
C GLY A 314 -0.69 2.29 7.36
N VAL A 315 -0.44 3.48 6.83
CA VAL A 315 0.86 3.87 6.28
C VAL A 315 1.95 3.90 7.37
N TYR A 316 1.63 4.43 8.55
CA TYR A 316 2.57 4.51 9.65
C TYR A 316 2.95 3.10 10.14
N ALA A 317 1.97 2.23 10.34
CA ALA A 317 2.18 0.83 10.70
C ALA A 317 3.02 0.09 9.65
N LYS A 318 2.75 0.30 8.34
CA LYS A 318 3.58 -0.24 7.23
C LYS A 318 5.04 0.18 7.39
N SER A 319 5.29 1.47 7.61
CA SER A 319 6.65 2.02 7.75
C SER A 319 7.40 1.40 8.93
N LEU A 320 6.78 1.32 10.11
CA LEU A 320 7.41 0.73 11.29
C LEU A 320 7.59 -0.79 11.15
N SER A 321 6.60 -1.50 10.62
CA SER A 321 6.71 -2.93 10.33
C SER A 321 7.86 -3.21 9.35
N GLN A 322 8.02 -2.39 8.31
CA GLN A 322 9.10 -2.55 7.35
C GLN A 322 10.46 -2.34 8.01
N GLN A 323 10.60 -1.32 8.87
CA GLN A 323 11.82 -1.11 9.64
C GLN A 323 12.17 -2.30 10.55
N ILE A 324 11.18 -2.92 11.20
CA ILE A 324 11.39 -4.13 12.01
C ILE A 324 11.87 -5.29 11.12
N LYS A 325 11.24 -5.51 9.96
CA LYS A 325 11.62 -6.58 9.03
C LYS A 325 13.04 -6.39 8.47
N ASP A 326 13.38 -5.15 8.13
CA ASP A 326 14.66 -4.80 7.50
C ASP A 326 15.80 -4.65 8.50
N ALA A 327 15.50 -4.50 9.81
CA ALA A 327 16.49 -4.30 10.86
C ALA A 327 17.62 -5.35 10.81
N GLY A 328 17.29 -6.62 10.54
CA GLY A 328 18.30 -7.68 10.41
C GLY A 328 19.20 -7.53 9.18
N HIS A 329 18.63 -7.23 8.01
CA HIS A 329 19.37 -7.16 6.75
C HIS A 329 20.19 -5.89 6.61
N VAL A 330 19.62 -4.76 7.02
CA VAL A 330 20.28 -3.47 6.99
C VAL A 330 21.53 -3.50 7.88
N TRP A 331 21.47 -4.12 9.07
CA TRP A 331 22.59 -4.12 10.01
C TRP A 331 23.61 -5.27 9.80
N GLU A 332 23.36 -6.17 8.84
CA GLU A 332 24.37 -7.13 8.35
C GLU A 332 25.40 -6.47 7.41
N VAL A 333 24.97 -5.48 6.62
CA VAL A 333 25.76 -4.85 5.55
C VAL A 333 26.06 -3.37 5.84
N TRP A 334 25.26 -2.71 6.67
CA TRP A 334 25.31 -1.28 6.97
C TRP A 334 25.52 -1.05 8.47
N ARG A 335 26.43 -0.15 8.85
CA ARG A 335 26.51 0.42 10.20
C ARG A 335 25.83 1.81 10.18
N PRO A 336 24.49 1.91 10.31
CA PRO A 336 23.81 3.21 10.41
C PRO A 336 24.36 4.12 11.50
N CYS A 337 24.85 3.50 12.56
CA CYS A 337 25.27 4.13 13.79
C CYS A 337 26.57 3.47 14.24
N GLU A 338 27.58 4.29 14.51
CA GLU A 338 28.86 3.86 15.06
C GLU A 338 28.74 3.50 16.55
N SER A 339 27.63 3.88 17.20
CA SER A 339 27.34 3.57 18.60
C SER A 339 25.84 3.46 18.92
N ASP A 340 25.52 2.81 20.04
CA ASP A 340 24.15 2.72 20.56
C ASP A 340 23.57 4.08 20.99
N SER A 341 24.43 5.03 21.36
CA SER A 341 24.00 6.41 21.60
C SER A 341 23.48 7.03 20.31
N GLU A 342 24.15 6.83 19.17
CA GLU A 342 23.68 7.35 17.88
C GLU A 342 22.36 6.73 17.43
N LEU A 343 22.15 5.43 17.71
CA LEU A 343 20.84 4.79 17.55
C LEU A 343 19.76 5.52 18.38
N GLY A 344 20.07 5.89 19.63
CA GLY A 344 19.19 6.71 20.46
C GLY A 344 18.88 8.09 19.86
N LYS A 345 19.87 8.75 19.24
CA LYS A 345 19.67 10.03 18.52
C LYS A 345 18.75 9.86 17.31
N PHE A 346 18.98 8.81 16.53
CA PHE A 346 18.17 8.49 15.35
C PHE A 346 16.70 8.28 15.73
N LEU A 347 16.44 7.43 16.73
CA LEU A 347 15.09 7.16 17.21
C LEU A 347 14.43 8.41 17.82
N ALA A 348 15.19 9.28 18.50
CA ALA A 348 14.66 10.54 19.02
C ALA A 348 14.25 11.49 17.90
N LYS A 349 15.07 11.60 16.85
CA LYS A 349 14.75 12.42 15.68
C LYS A 349 13.52 11.88 14.96
N GLN A 350 13.42 10.57 14.77
CA GLN A 350 12.24 9.93 14.19
C GLN A 350 10.97 10.21 15.01
N TYR A 351 11.06 10.15 16.34
CA TYR A 351 9.93 10.47 17.21
C TYR A 351 9.50 11.93 17.10
N GLN A 352 10.44 12.87 17.16
CA GLN A 352 10.15 14.32 17.02
C GLN A 352 9.51 14.62 15.67
N ASP A 353 10.05 14.03 14.60
CA ASP A 353 9.52 14.15 13.26
C ASP A 353 8.11 13.58 13.13
N THR A 354 7.87 12.41 13.71
CA THR A 354 6.53 11.79 13.75
C THR A 354 5.55 12.72 14.45
N ARG A 355 5.94 13.34 15.58
CA ARG A 355 5.07 14.30 16.28
C ARG A 355 4.73 15.53 15.43
N GLN A 356 5.71 16.07 14.70
CA GLN A 356 5.46 17.19 13.80
C GLN A 356 4.49 16.79 12.68
N ILE A 357 4.72 15.62 12.08
CA ILE A 357 3.86 15.06 11.04
C ILE A 357 2.43 14.88 11.56
N VAL A 358 2.25 14.30 12.75
CA VAL A 358 0.94 14.12 13.39
C VAL A 358 0.23 15.46 13.61
N ALA A 359 0.97 16.48 14.08
CA ALA A 359 0.41 17.82 14.27
C ALA A 359 -0.06 18.48 12.96
N ASP A 360 0.63 18.19 11.85
CA ASP A 360 0.32 18.74 10.53
C ASP A 360 -0.74 17.91 9.76
N ALA A 361 -1.01 16.67 10.19
CA ALA A 361 -1.83 15.70 9.45
C ALA A 361 -3.35 15.90 9.61
N GLY A 362 -3.81 16.67 10.60
CA GLY A 362 -5.23 16.84 10.88
C GLY A 362 -5.94 15.58 11.39
N ILE A 363 -5.19 14.58 11.87
CA ILE A 363 -5.73 13.33 12.44
C ILE A 363 -6.35 13.55 13.82
N SER A 364 -7.18 12.61 14.27
CA SER A 364 -7.83 12.68 15.58
C SER A 364 -6.85 12.59 16.75
N ASP A 365 -7.22 13.21 17.87
CA ASP A 365 -6.48 13.12 19.13
C ASP A 365 -6.32 11.66 19.60
N LYS A 366 -7.33 10.82 19.32
CA LYS A 366 -7.29 9.39 19.67
C LYS A 366 -6.18 8.67 18.89
N LEU A 367 -6.12 8.86 17.58
CA LEU A 367 -5.05 8.26 16.76
C LEU A 367 -3.68 8.86 17.11
N ALA A 368 -3.60 10.17 17.31
CA ALA A 368 -2.36 10.83 17.74
C ALA A 368 -1.81 10.22 19.04
N GLY A 369 -2.69 9.91 20.00
CA GLY A 369 -2.35 9.20 21.23
C GLY A 369 -1.80 7.79 20.98
N ILE A 370 -2.44 7.02 20.11
CA ILE A 370 -1.97 5.68 19.71
C ILE A 370 -0.57 5.73 19.10
N ILE A 371 -0.34 6.63 18.14
CA ILE A 371 0.97 6.78 17.48
C ILE A 371 2.06 7.11 18.49
N GLN A 372 1.79 8.04 19.41
CA GLN A 372 2.75 8.43 20.44
C GLN A 372 3.05 7.28 21.41
N ASN A 373 2.03 6.54 21.85
CA ASN A 373 2.19 5.44 22.79
C ASN A 373 2.83 4.19 22.16
N THR A 374 2.71 4.03 20.85
CA THR A 374 3.27 2.90 20.09
C THR A 374 4.79 3.01 19.92
N PHE A 375 5.35 4.23 19.92
CA PHE A 375 6.76 4.42 19.55
C PHE A 375 7.74 3.74 20.51
N ARG A 376 7.48 3.77 21.83
CA ARG A 376 8.38 3.15 22.80
C ARG A 376 8.37 1.60 22.69
N PRO A 377 7.22 0.92 22.65
CA PRO A 377 7.16 -0.51 22.33
C PRO A 377 7.81 -0.86 20.99
N PHE A 378 7.66 0.00 19.97
CA PHE A 378 8.38 -0.15 18.70
C PHE A 378 9.90 -0.14 18.91
N MET A 379 10.45 0.81 19.68
CA MET A 379 11.90 0.86 19.96
C MET A 379 12.40 -0.43 20.61
N GLU A 380 11.67 -0.98 21.59
CA GLU A 380 12.03 -2.26 22.22
C GLU A 380 12.04 -3.40 21.19
N LYS A 381 10.95 -3.57 20.43
CA LYS A 381 10.85 -4.63 19.43
C LYS A 381 11.91 -4.49 18.33
N PHE A 382 12.23 -3.25 17.94
CA PHE A 382 13.31 -2.97 17.00
C PHE A 382 14.67 -3.40 17.54
N MET A 383 14.99 -3.05 18.80
CA MET A 383 16.23 -3.48 19.45
C MET A 383 16.28 -5.00 19.66
N ASP A 384 15.16 -5.65 19.96
CA ASP A 384 15.08 -7.13 20.05
C ASP A 384 15.46 -7.79 18.71
N VAL A 385 14.99 -7.25 17.58
CA VAL A 385 15.36 -7.78 16.26
C VAL A 385 16.85 -7.55 15.95
N LEU A 386 17.41 -6.41 16.37
CA LEU A 386 18.85 -6.16 16.25
C LEU A 386 19.67 -7.15 17.09
N ASP A 387 19.26 -7.41 18.33
CA ASP A 387 19.90 -8.41 19.19
C ASP A 387 19.81 -9.82 18.57
N GLY A 388 18.66 -10.20 18.04
CA GLY A 388 18.51 -11.49 17.32
C GLY A 388 19.33 -11.57 16.02
N GLN A 389 19.67 -10.45 15.40
CA GLN A 389 20.61 -10.41 14.28
C GLN A 389 22.07 -10.60 14.76
N ILE A 390 22.40 -10.07 15.93
CA ILE A 390 23.72 -10.24 16.56
C ILE A 390 23.94 -11.72 16.92
N ASP A 391 22.91 -12.43 17.39
CA ASP A 391 22.97 -13.89 17.58
C ASP A 391 23.38 -14.63 16.29
N LYS A 392 22.77 -14.26 15.16
CA LYS A 392 23.13 -14.84 13.84
C LYS A 392 24.55 -14.49 13.44
N ASN A 393 25.01 -13.27 13.71
CA ASN A 393 26.37 -12.84 13.41
C ASN A 393 27.40 -13.63 14.23
N LEU A 394 27.16 -13.83 15.53
CA LEU A 394 28.01 -14.65 16.39
C LEU A 394 28.14 -16.07 15.84
N ALA A 395 27.03 -16.73 15.49
CA ALA A 395 27.04 -18.05 14.87
C ALA A 395 27.78 -18.08 13.51
N ARG A 396 27.69 -17.02 12.70
CA ARG A 396 28.44 -16.91 11.45
C ARG A 396 29.95 -16.83 11.70
N VAL A 397 30.38 -16.05 12.70
CA VAL A 397 31.80 -15.89 13.05
C VAL A 397 32.41 -17.19 13.55
N GLU A 398 31.67 -18.03 14.28
CA GLU A 398 32.14 -19.37 14.67
C GLU A 398 32.54 -20.22 13.45
N SER A 399 31.76 -20.15 12.37
CA SER A 399 32.04 -20.88 11.12
C SER A 399 33.02 -20.15 10.19
N LYS A 400 33.10 -18.82 10.28
CA LYS A 400 33.89 -17.94 9.41
C LYS A 400 34.58 -16.84 10.25
N PRO A 401 35.67 -17.16 10.97
CA PRO A 401 36.29 -16.23 11.92
C PRO A 401 36.73 -14.89 11.33
N TRP A 402 37.06 -14.84 10.03
CA TRP A 402 37.43 -13.62 9.33
C TRP A 402 36.31 -12.56 9.30
N MET A 403 35.04 -12.95 9.47
CA MET A 403 33.91 -12.03 9.49
C MET A 403 33.80 -11.21 10.78
N GLY A 404 34.52 -11.58 11.85
CA GLY A 404 34.44 -10.92 13.15
C GLY A 404 34.91 -9.46 13.19
N GLY A 405 35.72 -9.03 12.21
CA GLY A 405 36.12 -7.63 12.07
C GLY A 405 35.10 -6.77 11.29
N VAL A 406 34.13 -7.40 10.63
CA VAL A 406 33.17 -6.75 9.73
C VAL A 406 31.80 -6.62 10.40
N LEU A 407 31.34 -7.70 11.02
CA LEU A 407 30.04 -7.78 11.66
C LEU A 407 30.05 -7.19 13.07
N ARG A 408 28.92 -6.60 13.48
CA ARG A 408 28.68 -6.28 14.89
C ARG A 408 28.42 -7.56 15.68
N LEU A 409 29.11 -7.72 16.81
CA LEU A 409 29.02 -8.88 17.70
C LEU A 409 28.54 -8.53 19.12
N ASP A 410 28.58 -7.25 19.49
CA ASP A 410 28.10 -6.79 20.80
C ASP A 410 26.63 -6.42 20.73
N TYR A 411 25.82 -7.00 21.63
CA TYR A 411 24.40 -6.68 21.81
C TYR A 411 24.13 -5.19 21.98
N ILE A 412 22.89 -4.77 21.70
CA ILE A 412 22.47 -3.37 21.84
C ILE A 412 22.51 -2.96 23.32
N ASN A 413 23.30 -1.95 23.65
CA ASN A 413 23.26 -1.30 24.95
C ASN A 413 22.03 -0.40 25.06
N ARG A 414 20.89 -1.00 25.42
CA ARG A 414 19.59 -0.29 25.57
C ARG A 414 19.68 0.91 26.50
N ASN A 415 20.50 0.85 27.56
CA ASN A 415 20.69 1.98 28.47
C ASN A 415 21.30 3.19 27.75
N ALA A 416 22.27 2.97 26.86
CA ALA A 416 22.87 4.05 26.07
C ALA A 416 21.86 4.62 25.06
N VAL A 417 21.11 3.75 24.37
CA VAL A 417 20.01 4.15 23.46
C VAL A 417 19.01 5.03 24.20
N TYR A 418 18.47 4.56 25.32
CA TYR A 418 17.45 5.26 26.07
C TYR A 418 17.93 6.56 26.70
N ARG A 419 19.13 6.59 27.28
CA ARG A 419 19.68 7.83 27.85
C ARG A 419 19.80 8.90 26.77
N MET A 420 20.32 8.55 25.60
CA MET A 420 20.45 9.51 24.51
C MET A 420 19.08 9.92 23.96
N TYR A 421 18.17 8.96 23.76
CA TYR A 421 16.79 9.23 23.32
C TYR A 421 16.08 10.23 24.24
N LEU A 422 16.04 9.95 25.54
CA LEU A 422 15.40 10.78 26.56
C LEU A 422 16.03 12.18 26.66
N SER A 423 17.37 12.25 26.56
CA SER A 423 18.10 13.54 26.60
C SER A 423 17.70 14.51 25.48
N ILE A 424 17.26 13.99 24.33
CA ILE A 424 16.83 14.79 23.17
C ILE A 424 15.35 15.13 23.23
N ILE A 425 14.51 14.18 23.64
CA ILE A 425 13.04 14.40 23.70
C ILE A 425 12.60 15.19 24.93
N GLY A 426 13.51 15.49 25.87
CA GLY A 426 13.25 16.35 27.02
C GLY A 426 12.46 15.66 28.14
N LYS A 427 12.79 14.40 28.45
CA LYS A 427 12.19 13.63 29.54
C LYS A 427 13.23 13.12 30.54
#